data_AF-A0A535RFH7-F1
#
_entry.id   AF-A0A535RFH7-F1
#
_cell.length_a   1.000
_cell.length_b   1.000
_cell.length_c   1.000
_cell.angle_alpha   90.00
_cell.angle_beta   90.00
_cell.angle_gamma   90.00
#
_symmetry.space_group_name_H-M   'P 1'
#
loop_
_entity.id
_entity.type
_entity.pdbx_description
1 polymer ?
#
loop_
_entity_poly.entity_id
_entity_poly.type
_entity_poly.pdbx_seq_one_letter_code
_entity_poly.pdbx_strand_id
1 'polypeptide(L)' 'MREAVERFLADGMTVALSCSLEPMVPFAAGHEIIRQGRRELDLVAPISDSLF' A
#
# COMPACT_ATOMS: atom_id res chain seq x y z
N MET A 1 2.93 -7.97 -8.84
CA MET A 1 2.97 -6.76 -7.98
C MET A 1 4.21 -5.90 -8.18
N ARG A 2 5.41 -6.46 -8.29
CA ARG A 2 6.67 -5.69 -8.45
C ARG A 2 6.60 -4.49 -9.40
N GLU A 3 6.31 -4.72 -10.68
CA GLU A 3 6.30 -3.64 -11.67
C GLU A 3 5.29 -2.54 -11.35
N ALA A 4 4.11 -2.90 -10.83
CA ALA A 4 3.08 -1.93 -10.47
C ALA A 4 3.52 -1.02 -9.33
N VAL A 5 4.10 -1.58 -8.26
CA VAL A 5 4.65 -0.76 -7.16
C VAL A 5 5.85 0.05 -7.62
N GLU A 6 6.69 -0.51 -8.49
CA GLU A 6 7.87 0.19 -9.01
C GLU A 6 7.49 1.42 -9.85
N ARG A 7 6.49 1.26 -10.71
CA ARG A 7 6.05 2.26 -11.69
C ARG A 7 5.13 3.33 -11.12
N PHE A 8 4.27 2.97 -10.18
CA PHE A 8 3.17 3.85 -9.73
C PHE A 8 3.32 4.38 -8.30
N LEU A 9 4.28 3.86 -7.53
CA LEU A 9 4.50 4.31 -6.16
C LEU A 9 5.89 4.91 -6.00
N ALA A 10 5.95 6.13 -5.49
CA ALA A 10 7.17 6.82 -5.11
C ALA A 10 7.14 7.16 -3.62
N ASP A 11 8.31 7.40 -3.04
CA ASP A 11 8.43 7.83 -1.64
C ASP A 11 7.77 9.21 -1.46
N GLY A 12 7.21 9.48 -0.28
CA GLY A 12 6.52 10.75 -0.01
C GLY A 12 5.09 10.84 -0.55
N MET A 13 4.58 9.82 -1.24
CA MET A 13 3.23 9.85 -1.81
C MET A 13 2.14 9.62 -0.77
N THR A 14 1.03 10.35 -0.92
CA THR A 14 -0.24 9.99 -0.29
C THR A 14 -0.96 8.93 -1.11
N VAL A 15 -1.29 7.80 -0.49
CA VAL A 15 -1.93 6.66 -1.16
C VAL A 15 -3.15 6.15 -0.42
N ALA A 16 -4.20 5.84 -1.18
CA ALA A 16 -5.39 5.19 -0.66
C ALA A 16 -5.28 3.67 -0.84
N LEU A 17 -5.30 2.92 0.27
CA LEU A 17 -5.27 1.46 0.29
C LEU A 17 -6.36 0.96 1.26
N SER A 18 -6.71 -0.33 1.16
CA SER A 18 -7.75 -0.92 2.02
C SER A 18 -9.07 -0.13 1.99
N CYS A 19 -9.55 0.26 0.80
CA CYS A 19 -10.75 1.09 0.65
C CYS A 19 -12.07 0.30 0.47
N SER A 20 -12.02 -1.03 0.52
CA SER A 20 -13.18 -1.91 0.21
C SER A 20 -13.76 -2.55 1.46
N LEU A 21 -13.56 -3.85 1.68
CA LEU A 21 -14.00 -4.59 2.87
C LEU A 21 -12.79 -5.16 3.60
N GLU A 22 -12.92 -5.45 4.89
CA GLU A 22 -11.87 -6.08 5.72
C GLU A 22 -11.24 -7.32 5.05
N PRO A 23 -11.99 -8.25 4.43
CA PRO A 23 -11.40 -9.43 3.79
C PRO A 23 -10.64 -9.13 2.50
N MET A 24 -10.73 -7.89 1.99
CA MET A 24 -10.15 -7.44 0.72
C MET A 24 -8.91 -6.56 0.91
N VAL A 25 -8.30 -6.58 2.10
CA VAL A 25 -7.02 -5.89 2.36
C VAL A 25 -5.96 -6.36 1.36
N PRO A 26 -5.28 -5.45 0.64
CA PRO A 26 -4.36 -5.80 -0.45
C PRO A 26 -2.97 -6.20 0.07
N PHE A 27 -2.87 -7.24 0.89
CA PHE A 27 -1.61 -7.69 1.52
C PHE A 27 -0.47 -7.91 0.52
N ALA A 28 -0.77 -8.41 -0.68
CA ALA A 28 0.25 -8.59 -1.73
C ALA A 28 0.89 -7.26 -2.17
N ALA A 29 0.14 -6.15 -2.16
CA ALA A 29 0.68 -4.82 -2.40
C ALA A 29 1.50 -4.34 -1.20
N GLY A 30 0.97 -4.48 0.03
CA GLY A 30 1.68 -4.10 1.26
C GLY A 30 3.04 -4.78 1.41
N HIS A 31 3.10 -6.10 1.22
CA HIS A 31 4.36 -6.86 1.24
C HIS A 31 5.35 -6.37 0.18
N GLU A 32 4.87 -6.01 -1.01
CA GLU A 32 5.72 -5.53 -2.09
C GLU A 32 6.25 -4.10 -1.82
N ILE A 33 5.42 -3.24 -1.21
CA ILE A 33 5.82 -1.90 -0.75
C ILE A 33 6.97 -2.00 0.25
N ILE A 34 6.85 -2.91 1.24
CA ILE A 34 7.90 -3.21 2.22
C ILE A 34 9.15 -3.77 1.52
N ARG A 35 8.97 -4.73 0.60
CA ARG A 35 10.08 -5.39 -0.12
C ARG A 35 10.89 -4.40 -0.97
N GLN A 36 10.24 -3.43 -1.61
CA GLN A 36 10.91 -2.38 -2.39
C GLN A 36 11.47 -1.25 -1.51
N GLY A 37 11.19 -1.26 -0.20
CA GLY A 37 11.69 -0.27 0.74
C GLY A 37 11.16 1.13 0.48
N ARG A 38 9.90 1.24 0.03
CA ARG A 38 9.22 2.53 -0.14
C ARG A 38 8.97 3.16 1.22
N ARG A 39 9.14 4.47 1.33
CA ARG A 39 9.13 5.19 2.62
C ARG A 39 8.34 6.48 2.56
N GLU A 40 8.05 7.00 3.75
CA GLU A 40 7.40 8.30 3.94
C GLU A 40 6.05 8.38 3.20
N LEU A 41 5.29 7.28 3.18
CA LEU A 41 3.98 7.22 2.55
C LEU A 41 2.92 7.72 3.52
N ASP A 42 2.06 8.62 3.05
CA ASP A 42 0.86 9.03 3.78
C ASP A 42 -0.29 8.09 3.41
N LEU A 43 -0.70 7.25 4.35
CA LEU A 43 -1.72 6.25 4.09
C LEU A 43 -3.13 6.77 4.39
N VAL A 44 -4.03 6.66 3.40
CA VAL A 44 -5.48 6.82 3.57
C VAL A 44 -6.12 5.44 3.54
N ALA A 45 -6.44 4.90 4.71
CA ALA A 45 -7.01 3.57 4.86
C ALA A 45 -8.33 3.61 5.66
N PRO A 46 -9.47 3.89 4.99
CA PRO A 46 -10.72 4.16 5.68
C PRO A 46 -11.39 2.94 6.30
N ILE A 47 -11.00 1.72 5.88
CA ILE A 47 -11.63 0.47 6.36
C ILE A 47 -10.73 -0.24 7.37
N SER A 48 -9.46 -0.45 7.03
CA SER A 48 -8.54 -1.23 7.84
C SER A 48 -7.12 -0.74 7.74
N ASP A 49 -6.49 -0.59 8.90
CA ASP A 49 -5.06 -0.32 9.08
C ASP A 49 -4.20 -1.60 9.13
N SER A 50 -4.82 -2.79 9.12
CA SER A 50 -4.13 -4.09 9.23
C SER A 50 -3.16 -4.43 8.09
N LEU A 51 -3.03 -3.56 7.08
CA LEU A 51 -2.13 -3.76 5.94
C LEU A 51 -0.64 -3.69 6.34
N PHE A 52 -0.30 -3.05 7.46
CA PHE A 52 1.07 -2.82 7.92
C PHE A 52 1.31 -3.23 9.37
#